data_AF-A0A8S7BPG3-F1
#
_entry.id   AF-A0A8S7BPG3-F1
#
_cell.length_a   1.000
_cell.length_b   1.000
_cell.length_c   1.000
_cell.angle_alpha   90.00
_cell.angle_beta   90.00
_cell.angle_gamma   90.00
#
_symmetry.space_group_name_H-M   'P 1'
#
loop_
_entity.id
_entity.type
_entity.pdbx_description
1 polymer ?
#
loop_
_entity_poly.entity_id
_entity_poly.type
_entity_poly.pdbx_seq_one_letter_code
_entity_poly.pdbx_strand_id
1 'polypeptide(L)'
;MDIQKSFTESKILKVAIVDDDLSDLITMDDLNTIDKDIASLLGDPSDPDCESYHELLASEGYDLDEIEDLAQPLSNKSIREKAPERLKNAANKIIEFRYDNAKPIRRVKQLLLEAGILEDNIHYYFSPEIPNEEFYDLLVIDYFLVKNSSKHTLPFIKKILSTHEKAPKPLQVILMSTYEAELKAEFRNIRPEIRTSSSRMRIMSKPMSDDDLVYWRSALFQLSSDRQFVDAVEKFVTETISGFQHAAQEQAKRLWELDLQAMDILHEAATSDNDDFCRYVEECLSRQLLTALEECSGIRKSLGVLGESLIKHRANNVIAPVTEIGDSRAAIRTLMRSMEWRGGNTPSMTEFKDPKDRAKWIQKNLRFGMVLKSPDDKRWLNLTQACDLAQTKEDNLNSVSLLLISGSYARPVGRENGQSLVYLNTSLSDAGSEVLCWDVRNVQTPSIFDFAQTFYNGWSITGELRLDQAQSIAALYSSRTLRVGLQKRL
;
A
#
# COMPACT_ATOMS: atom_id res chain seq x y z
N MET A 1 -15.57 -22.71 -1.11
CA MET A 1 -14.62 -22.58 0.01
C MET A 1 -15.42 -22.73 1.29
N ASP A 2 -15.01 -23.62 2.18
CA ASP A 2 -15.71 -23.88 3.44
C ASP A 2 -15.11 -22.98 4.54
N ILE A 3 -15.79 -21.84 4.80
CA ILE A 3 -15.36 -20.85 5.79
C ILE A 3 -15.42 -21.41 7.22
N GLN A 4 -16.39 -22.27 7.50
CA GLN A 4 -16.57 -22.89 8.81
C GLN A 4 -15.39 -23.81 9.14
N LYS A 5 -14.99 -24.65 8.19
CA LYS A 5 -13.79 -25.47 8.32
C LYS A 5 -12.54 -24.60 8.54
N SER A 6 -12.38 -23.53 7.77
CA SER A 6 -11.23 -22.63 7.89
C SER A 6 -11.13 -21.96 9.27
N PHE A 7 -12.25 -21.48 9.82
CA PHE A 7 -12.31 -20.85 11.15
C PHE A 7 -12.00 -21.85 12.26
N THR A 8 -12.51 -23.08 12.14
CA THR A 8 -12.23 -24.17 13.07
C THR A 8 -10.75 -24.55 13.08
N GLU A 9 -10.14 -24.74 11.89
CA GLU A 9 -8.72 -25.10 11.75
C GLU A 9 -7.79 -23.98 12.23
N SER A 10 -8.14 -22.73 11.95
CA SER A 10 -7.38 -21.54 12.39
C SER A 10 -7.67 -21.12 13.83
N LYS A 11 -8.60 -21.82 14.52
CA LYS A 11 -9.05 -21.55 15.89
C LYS A 11 -9.53 -20.12 16.11
N ILE A 12 -10.28 -19.56 15.15
CA ILE A 12 -10.98 -18.29 15.36
C ILE A 12 -12.31 -18.64 16.00
N LEU A 13 -12.47 -18.35 17.30
CA LEU A 13 -13.61 -18.79 18.11
C LEU A 13 -14.30 -17.63 18.81
N LYS A 14 -13.56 -16.59 19.23
CA LYS A 14 -14.10 -15.44 19.95
C LYS A 14 -13.88 -14.13 19.18
N VAL A 15 -14.95 -13.35 19.01
CA VAL A 15 -14.98 -12.17 18.15
C VAL A 15 -15.48 -10.95 18.93
N ALA A 16 -14.77 -9.83 18.80
CA ALA A 16 -15.25 -8.53 19.26
C ALA A 16 -15.68 -7.70 18.05
N ILE A 17 -16.88 -7.13 18.09
CA ILE A 17 -17.39 -6.17 17.11
C ILE A 17 -17.51 -4.81 17.81
N VAL A 18 -16.78 -3.82 17.32
CA VAL A 18 -16.73 -2.47 17.89
C VAL A 18 -17.23 -1.45 16.88
N ASP A 19 -18.41 -0.90 17.11
CA ASP A 19 -19.10 0.00 16.19
C ASP A 19 -20.07 0.90 16.97
N ASP A 20 -20.01 2.22 16.75
CA ASP A 20 -20.85 3.20 17.46
C ASP A 20 -22.31 3.17 17.01
N ASP A 21 -22.60 2.66 15.80
CA ASP A 21 -23.97 2.42 15.31
C ASP A 21 -24.72 1.40 16.19
N LEU A 22 -24.02 0.61 17.01
CA LEU A 22 -24.61 -0.35 17.95
C LEU A 22 -25.00 0.26 19.30
N SER A 23 -24.72 1.55 19.51
CA SER A 23 -25.03 2.22 20.77
C SER A 23 -26.53 2.46 20.94
N ASP A 24 -27.08 2.05 22.07
CA ASP A 24 -28.42 2.46 22.51
C ASP A 24 -28.41 3.82 23.25
N LEU A 25 -27.23 4.42 23.48
CA LEU A 25 -27.06 5.64 24.26
C LEU A 25 -27.42 6.88 23.45
N ILE A 26 -28.49 7.57 23.82
CA ILE A 26 -28.97 8.81 23.18
C ILE A 26 -28.32 10.01 23.87
N THR A 27 -27.71 10.91 23.09
CA THR A 27 -27.11 12.16 23.58
C THR A 27 -27.83 13.40 23.05
N MET A 28 -27.55 14.56 23.64
CA MET A 28 -28.05 15.84 23.11
C MET A 28 -27.57 16.11 21.68
N ASP A 29 -26.37 15.66 21.30
CA ASP A 29 -25.85 15.80 19.94
C ASP A 29 -26.68 14.96 18.93
N ASP A 30 -27.16 13.79 19.34
CA ASP A 30 -28.03 12.95 18.51
C ASP A 30 -29.39 13.62 18.28
N LEU A 31 -29.99 14.17 19.35
CA LEU A 31 -31.25 14.91 19.26
C LEU A 31 -31.11 16.12 18.34
N ASN A 32 -30.03 16.90 18.48
CA ASN A 32 -29.71 18.03 17.61
C ASN A 32 -29.61 17.65 16.13
N THR A 33 -29.12 16.44 15.84
CA THR A 33 -28.91 15.97 14.46
C THR A 33 -30.23 15.63 13.78
N ILE A 34 -31.20 15.08 14.53
CA ILE A 34 -32.52 14.70 14.00
C ILE A 34 -33.49 15.88 14.03
N ASP A 35 -33.50 16.66 15.11
CA ASP A 35 -34.41 17.78 15.31
C ASP A 35 -33.80 18.84 16.25
N LYS A 36 -33.30 19.93 15.66
CA LYS A 36 -32.67 21.04 16.39
C LYS A 36 -33.63 21.74 17.37
N ASP A 37 -34.94 21.62 17.14
CA ASP A 37 -35.94 22.27 18.00
C ASP A 37 -36.15 21.47 19.30
N ILE A 38 -35.81 20.17 19.31
CA ILE A 38 -35.98 19.30 20.49
C ILE A 38 -34.80 19.41 21.46
N ALA A 39 -33.59 19.63 20.97
CA ALA A 39 -32.48 19.98 21.85
C ALA A 39 -32.69 21.34 22.53
N SER A 40 -33.33 22.28 21.82
CA SER A 40 -33.71 23.59 22.39
C SER A 40 -34.80 23.44 23.46
N LEU A 41 -35.72 22.47 23.30
CA LEU A 41 -36.76 22.13 24.27
C LEU A 41 -36.18 21.65 25.61
N LEU A 42 -35.21 20.71 25.59
CA LEU A 42 -34.54 20.25 26.80
C LEU A 42 -33.66 21.34 27.45
N GLY A 43 -33.32 22.38 26.70
CA GLY A 43 -32.59 23.56 27.19
C GLY A 43 -33.47 24.68 27.74
N ASP A 44 -34.80 24.62 27.59
CA ASP A 44 -35.76 25.60 28.13
C ASP A 44 -36.52 25.01 29.32
N PRO A 45 -36.19 25.42 30.56
CA PRO A 45 -36.88 24.95 31.76
C PRO A 45 -38.37 25.33 31.82
N SER A 46 -38.82 26.24 30.97
CA SER A 46 -40.20 26.74 30.94
C SER A 46 -41.08 26.00 29.92
N ASP A 47 -40.51 25.08 29.15
CA ASP A 47 -41.26 24.28 28.18
C ASP A 47 -42.06 23.18 28.93
N PRO A 48 -43.37 23.03 28.66
CA PRO A 48 -44.22 22.04 29.34
C PRO A 48 -43.74 20.58 29.18
N ASP A 49 -43.12 20.24 28.05
CA ASP A 49 -42.57 18.91 27.84
C ASP A 49 -41.27 18.72 28.64
N CYS A 50 -40.47 19.78 28.84
CA CYS A 50 -39.26 19.74 29.67
C CYS A 50 -39.61 19.54 31.15
N GLU A 51 -40.59 20.31 31.66
CA GLU A 51 -41.10 20.16 33.04
C GLU A 51 -41.65 18.74 33.26
N SER A 52 -42.49 18.25 32.34
CA SER A 52 -43.06 16.90 32.41
C SER A 52 -41.99 15.81 32.38
N TYR A 53 -40.91 16.04 31.64
CA TYR A 53 -39.77 15.12 31.57
C TYR A 53 -38.92 15.13 32.84
N HIS A 54 -38.68 16.30 33.44
CA HIS A 54 -38.00 16.42 34.74
C HIS A 54 -38.80 15.74 35.86
N GLU A 55 -40.12 15.90 35.90
CA GLU A 55 -40.98 15.21 36.86
C GLU A 55 -40.91 13.69 36.69
N LEU A 56 -40.91 13.19 35.44
CA LEU A 56 -40.73 11.78 35.14
C LEU A 56 -39.38 11.26 35.66
N LEU A 57 -38.29 11.95 35.36
CA LEU A 57 -36.95 11.55 35.79
C LEU A 57 -36.83 11.52 37.32
N ALA A 58 -37.34 12.54 38.01
CA ALA A 58 -37.38 12.59 39.47
C ALA A 58 -38.22 11.43 40.05
N SER A 59 -39.35 11.09 39.41
CA SER A 59 -40.21 9.98 39.85
C SER A 59 -39.57 8.59 39.67
N GLU A 60 -38.66 8.45 38.70
CA GLU A 60 -37.89 7.23 38.44
C GLU A 60 -36.55 7.21 39.24
N GLY A 61 -36.33 8.21 40.11
CA GLY A 61 -35.20 8.25 41.04
C GLY A 61 -33.90 8.83 40.47
N TYR A 62 -33.96 9.57 39.36
CA TYR A 62 -32.81 10.30 38.85
C TYR A 62 -32.62 11.62 39.62
N ASP A 63 -31.37 11.94 39.95
CA ASP A 63 -30.99 13.26 40.43
C ASP A 63 -30.67 14.16 39.23
N LEU A 64 -31.50 15.17 38.99
CA LEU A 64 -31.38 16.06 37.85
C LEU A 64 -30.11 16.91 37.90
N ASP A 65 -29.56 17.17 39.09
CA ASP A 65 -28.34 17.96 39.26
C ASP A 65 -27.07 17.15 38.94
N GLU A 66 -27.14 15.81 38.94
CA GLU A 66 -26.04 14.91 38.62
C GLU A 66 -26.03 14.43 37.16
N ILE A 67 -27.09 14.69 36.39
CA ILE A 67 -27.17 14.29 34.99
C ILE A 67 -26.40 15.28 34.10
N GLU A 68 -25.26 14.85 33.56
CA GLU A 68 -24.46 15.67 32.62
C GLU A 68 -25.16 15.89 31.27
N ASP A 69 -25.92 14.90 30.79
CA ASP A 69 -26.66 14.95 29.52
C ASP A 69 -28.12 14.54 29.75
N LEU A 70 -29.04 15.51 29.70
CA LEU A 70 -30.49 15.29 29.93
C LEU A 70 -31.13 14.38 28.88
N ALA A 71 -30.50 14.13 27.72
CA ALA A 71 -30.99 13.16 26.74
C ALA A 71 -30.63 11.71 27.11
N GLN A 72 -29.58 11.50 27.91
CA GLN A 72 -29.05 10.17 28.24
C GLN A 72 -30.11 9.22 28.83
N PRO A 73 -31.02 9.64 29.73
CA PRO A 73 -32.04 8.73 30.28
C PRO A 73 -33.05 8.24 29.22
N LEU A 74 -33.23 8.92 28.09
CA LEU A 74 -34.08 8.44 26.97
C LEU A 74 -33.55 7.16 26.32
N SER A 75 -32.29 6.79 26.59
CA SER A 75 -31.73 5.50 26.21
C SER A 75 -32.49 4.34 26.86
N ASN A 76 -32.99 4.53 28.09
CA ASN A 76 -33.79 3.53 28.79
C ASN A 76 -35.20 3.45 28.20
N LYS A 77 -35.58 2.26 27.70
CA LYS A 77 -36.89 2.01 27.09
C LYS A 77 -38.05 2.39 28.01
N SER A 78 -37.97 2.09 29.31
CA SER A 78 -39.04 2.39 30.28
C SER A 78 -39.26 3.89 30.47
N ILE A 79 -38.18 4.68 30.42
CA ILE A 79 -38.25 6.15 30.50
C ILE A 79 -38.77 6.71 29.18
N ARG A 80 -38.22 6.25 28.06
CA ARG A 80 -38.61 6.70 26.71
C ARG A 80 -40.10 6.48 26.42
N GLU A 81 -40.67 5.36 26.86
CA GLU A 81 -42.10 5.07 26.63
C GLU A 81 -43.04 6.00 27.42
N LYS A 82 -42.59 6.51 28.57
CA LYS A 82 -43.33 7.45 29.43
C LYS A 82 -42.99 8.92 29.16
N ALA A 83 -41.93 9.18 28.41
CA ALA A 83 -41.50 10.54 28.06
C ALA A 83 -42.56 11.28 27.22
N PRO A 84 -42.59 12.62 27.28
CA PRO A 84 -43.47 13.44 26.45
C PRO A 84 -43.38 13.08 24.95
N GLU A 85 -44.49 13.18 24.23
CA GLU A 85 -44.60 12.67 22.87
C GLU A 85 -43.55 13.24 21.90
N ARG A 86 -43.17 14.52 22.03
CA ARG A 86 -42.10 15.10 21.18
C ARG A 86 -40.75 14.43 21.42
N LEU A 87 -40.35 14.27 22.69
CA LEU A 87 -39.10 13.63 23.08
C LEU A 87 -39.08 12.13 22.74
N LYS A 88 -40.19 11.44 22.99
CA LYS A 88 -40.37 10.04 22.63
C LYS A 88 -40.25 9.81 21.12
N ASN A 89 -40.90 10.65 20.31
CA ASN A 89 -40.84 10.55 18.85
C ASN A 89 -39.43 10.83 18.33
N ALA A 90 -38.71 11.82 18.88
CA ALA A 90 -37.31 12.06 18.52
C ALA A 90 -36.38 10.91 18.91
N ALA A 91 -36.49 10.42 20.15
CA ALA A 91 -35.71 9.29 20.63
C ALA A 91 -35.97 8.02 19.79
N ASN A 92 -37.23 7.75 19.43
CA ASN A 92 -37.55 6.63 18.55
C ASN A 92 -36.98 6.80 17.14
N LYS A 93 -37.00 8.01 16.55
CA LYS A 93 -36.33 8.29 15.28
C LYS A 93 -34.82 8.04 15.34
N ILE A 94 -34.17 8.39 16.46
CA ILE A 94 -32.73 8.10 16.65
C ILE A 94 -32.48 6.60 16.65
N ILE A 95 -33.30 5.85 17.37
CA ILE A 95 -33.16 4.39 17.45
C ILE A 95 -33.46 3.73 16.12
N GLU A 96 -34.48 4.17 15.39
CA GLU A 96 -34.77 3.68 14.03
C GLU A 96 -33.61 3.99 13.08
N PHE A 97 -33.07 5.21 13.13
CA PHE A 97 -31.91 5.60 12.32
C PHE A 97 -30.67 4.73 12.63
N ARG A 98 -30.34 4.52 13.90
CA ARG A 98 -29.23 3.64 14.31
C ARG A 98 -29.50 2.18 13.97
N TYR A 99 -30.74 1.71 14.14
CA TYR A 99 -31.14 0.37 13.77
C TYR A 99 -30.91 0.13 12.27
N ASP A 100 -31.15 1.14 11.44
CA ASP A 100 -30.91 1.12 10.02
C ASP A 100 -29.42 1.18 9.67
N ASN A 101 -28.64 2.03 10.34
CA ASN A 101 -27.18 2.10 10.15
C ASN A 101 -26.45 0.84 10.62
N ALA A 102 -26.97 0.14 11.63
CA ALA A 102 -26.44 -1.12 12.14
C ALA A 102 -26.77 -2.34 11.25
N LYS A 103 -27.59 -2.18 10.20
CA LYS A 103 -27.92 -3.28 9.25
C LYS A 103 -26.67 -4.01 8.72
N PRO A 104 -25.60 -3.33 8.27
CA PRO A 104 -24.38 -3.98 7.80
C PRO A 104 -23.70 -4.81 8.89
N ILE A 105 -23.75 -4.36 10.15
CA ILE A 105 -23.16 -5.07 11.28
C ILE A 105 -23.93 -6.34 11.61
N ARG A 106 -25.26 -6.32 11.48
CA ARG A 106 -26.08 -7.54 11.58
C ARG A 106 -25.74 -8.54 10.48
N ARG A 107 -25.42 -8.07 9.27
CA ARG A 107 -24.93 -8.94 8.19
C ARG A 107 -23.57 -9.55 8.53
N VAL A 108 -22.65 -8.78 9.11
CA VAL A 108 -21.36 -9.31 9.60
C VAL A 108 -21.59 -10.36 10.68
N LYS A 109 -22.48 -10.12 11.67
CA LYS A 109 -22.87 -11.12 12.67
C LYS A 109 -23.34 -12.42 12.01
N GLN A 110 -24.25 -12.31 11.04
CA GLN A 110 -24.79 -13.46 10.34
C GLN A 110 -23.69 -14.26 9.61
N LEU A 111 -22.75 -13.58 8.96
CA LEU A 111 -21.59 -14.23 8.33
C LEU A 111 -20.70 -14.97 9.33
N LEU A 112 -20.51 -14.43 10.54
CA LEU A 112 -19.73 -15.07 11.59
C LEU A 112 -20.43 -16.32 12.14
N LEU A 113 -21.76 -16.27 12.30
CA LEU A 113 -22.57 -17.43 12.67
C LEU A 113 -22.51 -18.51 11.59
N GLU A 114 -22.62 -18.14 10.31
CA GLU A 114 -22.41 -19.04 9.17
C GLU A 114 -21.00 -19.64 9.13
N ALA A 115 -19.99 -18.91 9.63
CA ALA A 115 -18.63 -19.39 9.80
C ALA A 115 -18.43 -20.29 11.03
N GLY A 116 -19.49 -20.60 11.78
CA GLY A 116 -19.47 -21.51 12.93
C GLY A 116 -19.04 -20.87 14.25
N ILE A 117 -18.99 -19.54 14.34
CA ILE A 117 -18.82 -18.85 15.62
C ILE A 117 -20.13 -18.96 16.40
N LEU A 118 -20.04 -19.30 17.69
CA LEU A 118 -21.20 -19.33 18.58
C LEU A 118 -21.63 -17.91 18.93
N GLU A 119 -22.94 -17.69 19.09
CA GLU A 119 -23.49 -16.37 19.42
C GLU A 119 -22.91 -15.81 20.73
N ASP A 120 -22.76 -16.65 21.75
CA ASP A 120 -22.17 -16.30 23.05
C ASP A 120 -20.68 -15.87 22.95
N ASN A 121 -20.01 -16.16 21.82
CA ASN A 121 -18.63 -15.77 21.59
C ASN A 121 -18.50 -14.49 20.74
N ILE A 122 -19.61 -13.84 20.38
CA ILE A 122 -19.63 -12.58 19.64
C ILE A 122 -20.00 -11.47 20.62
N HIS A 123 -19.01 -10.66 20.99
CA HIS A 123 -19.19 -9.56 21.95
C HIS A 123 -19.26 -8.23 21.20
N TYR A 124 -20.13 -7.33 21.68
CA TYR A 124 -20.38 -6.02 21.07
C TYR A 124 -19.89 -4.90 21.98
N TYR A 125 -19.26 -3.90 21.37
CA TYR A 125 -18.79 -2.69 22.03
C TYR A 125 -19.14 -1.48 21.18
N PHE A 126 -19.44 -0.37 21.82
CA PHE A 126 -19.85 0.89 21.17
C PHE A 126 -18.88 2.04 21.43
N SER A 127 -17.76 1.75 22.09
CA SER A 127 -16.70 2.70 22.43
C SER A 127 -15.34 2.05 22.21
N PRO A 128 -14.24 2.83 22.13
CA PRO A 128 -12.88 2.31 22.00
C PRO A 128 -12.36 1.69 23.32
N GLU A 129 -13.17 0.85 23.96
CA GLU A 129 -12.86 0.19 25.22
C GLU A 129 -13.36 -1.25 25.21
N ILE A 130 -12.45 -2.17 25.55
CA ILE A 130 -12.72 -3.60 25.77
C ILE A 130 -12.06 -3.97 27.10
N PRO A 131 -12.69 -4.82 27.94
CA PRO A 131 -12.07 -5.30 29.17
C PRO A 131 -10.70 -5.92 28.90
N ASN A 132 -9.67 -5.48 29.64
CA ASN A 132 -8.28 -5.91 29.40
C ASN A 132 -8.05 -7.42 29.64
N GLU A 133 -8.95 -8.09 30.36
CA GLU A 133 -8.86 -9.52 30.68
C GLU A 133 -9.41 -10.41 29.56
N GLU A 134 -10.11 -9.82 28.58
CA GLU A 134 -10.72 -10.56 27.49
C GLU A 134 -9.81 -10.66 26.27
N PHE A 135 -9.55 -11.90 25.85
CA PHE A 135 -8.80 -12.20 24.63
C PHE A 135 -9.71 -12.63 23.49
N TYR A 136 -9.44 -12.12 22.30
CA TYR A 136 -10.19 -12.34 21.07
C TYR A 136 -9.30 -12.90 19.97
N ASP A 137 -9.93 -13.64 19.05
CA ASP A 137 -9.26 -14.16 17.86
C ASP A 137 -9.43 -13.23 16.65
N LEU A 138 -10.55 -12.50 16.61
CA LEU A 138 -10.90 -11.54 15.57
C LEU A 138 -11.50 -10.28 16.19
N LEU A 139 -10.96 -9.13 15.81
CA LEU A 139 -11.51 -7.81 16.11
C LEU A 139 -12.10 -7.23 14.82
N VAL A 140 -13.40 -6.91 14.81
CA VAL A 140 -14.06 -6.18 13.73
C VAL A 140 -14.38 -4.80 14.26
N ILE A 141 -13.90 -3.74 13.60
CA ILE A 141 -13.95 -2.39 14.15
C ILE A 141 -14.26 -1.36 13.08
N ASP A 142 -15.15 -0.42 13.40
CA ASP A 142 -15.40 0.76 12.55
C ASP A 142 -14.24 1.76 12.61
N TYR A 143 -13.87 2.31 11.46
CA TYR A 143 -12.78 3.28 11.36
C TYR A 143 -13.11 4.60 12.03
N PHE A 144 -14.37 5.02 11.97
CA PHE A 144 -14.84 6.32 12.45
C PHE A 144 -15.59 6.24 13.79
N LEU A 145 -15.14 5.33 14.66
CA LEU A 145 -15.80 4.90 15.90
C LEU A 145 -16.24 6.01 16.88
N VAL A 146 -15.59 7.18 16.91
CA VAL A 146 -15.94 8.25 17.87
C VAL A 146 -16.14 9.55 17.13
N LYS A 147 -17.39 10.05 17.12
CA LYS A 147 -17.77 11.35 16.54
C LYS A 147 -17.30 11.51 15.09
N ASN A 148 -17.41 10.45 14.29
CA ASN A 148 -16.92 10.40 12.92
C ASN A 148 -15.41 10.72 12.77
N SER A 149 -14.60 10.35 13.77
CA SER A 149 -13.15 10.61 13.78
C SER A 149 -12.34 9.33 13.94
N SER A 150 -11.28 9.20 13.14
CA SER A 150 -10.31 8.11 13.22
C SER A 150 -9.28 8.25 14.36
N LYS A 151 -9.25 9.42 15.03
CA LYS A 151 -8.22 9.76 16.05
C LYS A 151 -8.12 8.76 17.20
N HIS A 152 -9.24 8.16 17.60
CA HIS A 152 -9.28 7.22 18.73
C HIS A 152 -9.16 5.76 18.29
N THR A 153 -9.49 5.46 17.04
CA THR A 153 -9.57 4.10 16.51
C THR A 153 -8.19 3.44 16.40
N LEU A 154 -7.21 4.10 15.77
CA LEU A 154 -5.89 3.51 15.57
C LEU A 154 -5.10 3.31 16.89
N PRO A 155 -5.11 4.26 17.84
CA PRO A 155 -4.56 4.04 19.18
C PRO A 155 -5.22 2.88 19.92
N PHE A 156 -6.54 2.73 19.80
CA PHE A 156 -7.28 1.64 20.40
C PHE A 156 -6.87 0.27 19.82
N ILE A 157 -6.78 0.15 18.50
CA ILE A 157 -6.30 -1.08 17.83
C ILE A 157 -4.89 -1.44 18.33
N LYS A 158 -3.97 -0.46 18.42
CA LYS A 158 -2.61 -0.68 18.97
C LYS A 158 -2.65 -1.21 20.39
N LYS A 159 -3.50 -0.64 21.25
CA LYS A 159 -3.67 -1.08 22.64
C LYS A 159 -4.14 -2.53 22.70
N ILE A 160 -5.15 -2.91 21.91
CA ILE A 160 -5.64 -4.29 21.89
C ILE A 160 -4.55 -5.25 21.38
N LEU A 161 -3.88 -4.90 20.28
CA LEU A 161 -2.82 -5.74 19.72
C LEU A 161 -1.69 -6.01 20.72
N SER A 162 -1.30 -5.00 21.50
CA SER A 162 -0.29 -5.15 22.56
C SER A 162 -0.77 -6.01 23.72
N THR A 163 -2.04 -5.89 24.15
CA THR A 163 -2.63 -6.81 25.13
C THR A 163 -2.61 -8.27 24.62
N HIS A 164 -2.78 -8.47 23.32
CA HIS A 164 -2.83 -9.80 22.68
C HIS A 164 -1.47 -10.34 22.22
N GLU A 165 -0.36 -9.64 22.46
CA GLU A 165 0.97 -10.02 21.94
C GLU A 165 1.41 -11.41 22.43
N LYS A 166 1.06 -11.77 23.66
CA LYS A 166 1.40 -13.06 24.28
C LYS A 166 0.35 -14.16 24.05
N ALA A 167 -0.72 -13.87 23.31
CA ALA A 167 -1.75 -14.86 23.04
C ALA A 167 -1.16 -16.02 22.20
N PRO A 168 -1.61 -17.28 22.39
CA PRO A 168 -1.10 -18.43 21.64
C PRO A 168 -1.25 -18.33 20.12
N LYS A 169 -2.19 -17.50 19.66
CA LYS A 169 -2.47 -17.24 18.26
C LYS A 169 -2.63 -15.73 18.05
N PRO A 170 -2.14 -15.19 16.93
CA PRO A 170 -2.22 -13.76 16.69
C PRO A 170 -3.67 -13.33 16.46
N LEU A 171 -4.07 -12.25 17.13
CA LEU A 171 -5.34 -11.55 16.90
C LEU A 171 -5.40 -11.07 15.43
N GLN A 172 -6.48 -11.41 14.74
CA GLN A 172 -6.82 -10.88 13.42
C GLN A 172 -7.68 -9.61 13.56
N VAL A 173 -7.58 -8.72 12.58
CA VAL A 173 -8.33 -7.44 12.61
C VAL A 173 -9.02 -7.20 11.27
N ILE A 174 -10.28 -6.76 11.31
CA ILE A 174 -10.98 -6.17 10.18
C ILE A 174 -11.33 -4.75 10.57
N LEU A 175 -10.68 -3.79 9.90
CA LEU A 175 -11.05 -2.39 9.96
C LEU A 175 -12.08 -2.14 8.86
N MET A 176 -13.25 -1.65 9.21
CA MET A 176 -14.33 -1.38 8.26
C MET A 176 -14.79 0.07 8.31
N SER A 177 -15.42 0.56 7.23
CA SER A 177 -16.05 1.87 7.20
C SER A 177 -17.14 1.92 6.13
N THR A 178 -18.15 2.76 6.32
CA THR A 178 -19.11 3.13 5.25
C THR A 178 -18.50 4.13 4.26
N TYR A 179 -17.47 4.89 4.64
CA TYR A 179 -16.83 5.92 3.83
C TYR A 179 -15.62 5.37 3.06
N GLU A 180 -15.88 4.55 2.04
CA GLU A 180 -14.82 3.88 1.26
C GLU A 180 -13.79 4.85 0.66
N ALA A 181 -14.21 6.01 0.16
CA ALA A 181 -13.32 6.97 -0.48
C ALA A 181 -12.28 7.57 0.50
N GLU A 182 -12.71 7.88 1.72
CA GLU A 182 -11.84 8.41 2.78
C GLU A 182 -10.87 7.33 3.25
N LEU A 183 -11.38 6.10 3.45
CA LEU A 183 -10.56 4.96 3.82
C LEU A 183 -9.51 4.62 2.73
N LYS A 184 -9.85 4.77 1.44
CA LYS A 184 -8.92 4.64 0.32
C LYS A 184 -7.82 5.69 0.35
N ALA A 185 -8.14 6.93 0.71
CA ALA A 185 -7.17 8.02 0.77
C ALA A 185 -6.12 7.78 1.86
N GLU A 186 -6.53 7.22 3.01
CA GLU A 186 -5.67 6.99 4.16
C GLU A 186 -5.05 5.59 4.21
N PHE A 187 -5.47 4.68 3.32
CA PHE A 187 -5.08 3.27 3.28
C PHE A 187 -3.56 3.02 3.45
N ARG A 188 -2.73 3.85 2.80
CA ARG A 188 -1.26 3.70 2.84
C ARG A 188 -0.65 4.03 4.21
N ASN A 189 -1.36 4.79 5.06
CA ASN A 189 -0.85 5.29 6.34
C ASN A 189 -1.32 4.44 7.53
N ILE A 190 -2.52 3.83 7.43
CA ILE A 190 -3.13 3.06 8.52
C ILE A 190 -2.20 1.95 9.02
N ARG A 191 -1.72 1.07 8.13
CA ARG A 191 -0.87 -0.09 8.50
C ARG A 191 0.48 0.31 9.08
N PRO A 192 1.26 1.24 8.47
CA PRO A 192 2.49 1.75 9.08
C PRO A 192 2.27 2.32 10.46
N GLU A 193 1.16 3.03 10.67
CA GLU A 193 0.85 3.63 11.95
C GLU A 193 0.67 2.57 13.04
N ILE A 194 -0.16 1.55 12.81
CA ILE A 194 -0.44 0.47 13.78
C ILE A 194 0.61 -0.66 13.79
N ARG A 195 1.54 -0.67 12.82
CA ARG A 195 2.59 -1.67 12.63
C ARG A 195 2.07 -3.10 12.44
N THR A 196 1.01 -3.27 11.64
CA THR A 196 0.46 -4.59 11.31
C THR A 196 0.63 -4.95 9.85
N SER A 197 0.86 -6.23 9.59
CA SER A 197 0.88 -6.77 8.23
C SER A 197 -0.51 -6.83 7.59
N SER A 198 -0.55 -6.92 6.26
CA SER A 198 -1.80 -7.24 5.56
C SER A 198 -2.32 -8.62 5.95
N SER A 199 -1.44 -9.58 6.25
CA SER A 199 -1.81 -10.91 6.73
C SER A 199 -2.62 -10.90 8.02
N ARG A 200 -2.37 -9.93 8.93
CA ARG A 200 -3.09 -9.77 10.20
C ARG A 200 -4.37 -8.96 10.06
N MET A 201 -4.35 -7.92 9.22
CA MET A 201 -5.42 -6.94 9.15
C MET A 201 -5.94 -6.73 7.73
N ARG A 202 -7.28 -6.77 7.57
CA ARG A 202 -7.99 -6.36 6.35
C ARG A 202 -8.68 -5.01 6.55
N ILE A 203 -8.72 -4.22 5.49
CA ILE A 203 -9.41 -2.93 5.43
C ILE A 203 -10.57 -3.09 4.45
N MET A 204 -11.81 -2.96 4.91
CA MET A 204 -13.02 -3.36 4.18
C MET A 204 -14.09 -2.26 4.21
N SER A 205 -15.01 -2.27 3.25
CA SER A 205 -16.26 -1.50 3.36
C SER A 205 -17.24 -2.23 4.29
N LYS A 206 -18.10 -1.53 5.02
CA LYS A 206 -19.25 -2.17 5.68
C LYS A 206 -20.13 -2.82 4.60
N PRO A 207 -20.66 -4.05 4.78
CA PRO A 207 -21.35 -4.77 3.70
C PRO A 207 -22.78 -4.25 3.44
N MET A 208 -22.88 -3.26 2.56
CA MET A 208 -24.14 -2.59 2.19
C MET A 208 -24.93 -3.38 1.14
N SER A 209 -24.27 -4.22 0.36
CA SER A 209 -24.88 -5.05 -0.71
C SER A 209 -24.54 -6.54 -0.56
N ASP A 210 -25.23 -7.39 -1.34
CA ASP A 210 -24.93 -8.83 -1.37
C ASP A 210 -23.57 -9.13 -2.01
N ASP A 211 -23.13 -8.29 -2.96
CA ASP A 211 -21.81 -8.38 -3.56
C ASP A 211 -20.71 -8.13 -2.51
N ASP A 212 -20.93 -7.19 -1.59
CA ASP A 212 -20.02 -6.97 -0.45
C ASP A 212 -19.88 -8.21 0.43
N LEU A 213 -20.95 -8.99 0.61
CA LEU A 213 -20.89 -10.22 1.39
C LEU A 213 -19.97 -11.26 0.76
N VAL A 214 -19.86 -11.31 -0.57
CA VAL A 214 -18.90 -12.18 -1.27
C VAL A 214 -17.47 -11.77 -0.97
N TYR A 215 -17.19 -10.46 -0.97
CA TYR A 215 -15.88 -9.93 -0.60
C TYR A 215 -15.54 -10.19 0.87
N TRP A 216 -16.51 -10.01 1.79
CA TRP A 216 -16.35 -10.31 3.21
C TRP A 216 -16.07 -11.78 3.47
N ARG A 217 -16.83 -12.70 2.85
CA ARG A 217 -16.56 -14.15 2.96
C ARG A 217 -15.15 -14.50 2.50
N SER A 218 -14.70 -13.88 1.40
CA SER A 218 -13.35 -14.05 0.88
C SER A 218 -12.28 -13.52 1.85
N ALA A 219 -12.50 -12.33 2.42
CA ALA A 219 -11.60 -11.71 3.39
C ALA A 219 -11.48 -12.54 4.69
N LEU A 220 -12.60 -13.03 5.23
CA LEU A 220 -12.62 -13.89 6.41
C LEU A 220 -11.89 -15.21 6.17
N PHE A 221 -12.11 -15.84 5.01
CA PHE A 221 -11.35 -17.04 4.64
C PHE A 221 -9.85 -16.76 4.53
N GLN A 222 -9.46 -15.64 3.93
CA GLN A 222 -8.05 -15.29 3.80
C GLN A 222 -7.41 -15.02 5.16
N LEU A 223 -8.06 -14.27 6.05
CA LEU A 223 -7.56 -14.01 7.39
C LEU A 223 -7.36 -15.29 8.20
N SER A 224 -8.32 -16.22 8.13
CA SER A 224 -8.18 -17.53 8.79
C SER A 224 -7.02 -18.34 8.22
N SER A 225 -6.85 -18.38 6.90
CA SER A 225 -5.72 -19.07 6.24
C SER A 225 -4.36 -18.41 6.54
N ASP A 226 -4.32 -17.07 6.58
CA ASP A 226 -3.11 -16.27 6.75
C ASP A 226 -2.64 -16.20 8.20
N ARG A 227 -3.52 -16.48 9.17
CA ARG A 227 -3.25 -16.39 10.62
C ARG A 227 -1.95 -17.09 11.04
N GLN A 228 -1.63 -18.21 10.40
CA GLN A 228 -0.41 -18.99 10.70
C GLN A 228 0.90 -18.32 10.23
N PHE A 229 0.83 -17.37 9.29
CA PHE A 229 1.97 -16.68 8.72
C PHE A 229 2.21 -15.29 9.32
N VAL A 230 1.25 -14.76 10.09
CA VAL A 230 1.30 -13.40 10.63
C VAL A 230 2.62 -13.11 11.34
N ASP A 231 3.02 -13.96 12.30
CA ASP A 231 4.24 -13.73 13.06
C ASP A 231 5.50 -13.80 12.19
N ALA A 232 5.51 -14.70 11.18
CA ALA A 232 6.64 -14.84 10.26
C ALA A 232 6.77 -13.60 9.34
N VAL A 233 5.64 -13.11 8.81
CA VAL A 233 5.59 -11.91 7.96
C VAL A 233 5.96 -10.67 8.77
N GLU A 234 5.39 -10.49 9.96
CA GLU A 234 5.66 -9.34 10.82
C GLU A 234 7.09 -9.34 11.33
N LYS A 235 7.63 -10.50 11.71
CA LYS A 235 9.05 -10.63 12.06
C LYS A 235 9.95 -10.24 10.89
N PHE A 236 9.64 -10.69 9.67
CA PHE A 236 10.39 -10.26 8.49
C PHE A 236 10.34 -8.74 8.32
N VAL A 237 9.16 -8.13 8.42
CA VAL A 237 9.00 -6.68 8.31
C VAL A 237 9.80 -5.95 9.38
N THR A 238 9.72 -6.37 10.65
CA THR A 238 10.43 -5.74 11.76
C THR A 238 11.95 -5.87 11.64
N GLU A 239 12.46 -7.07 11.32
CA GLU A 239 13.90 -7.30 11.09
C GLU A 239 14.41 -6.46 9.91
N THR A 240 13.60 -6.34 8.85
CA THR A 240 13.92 -5.53 7.68
C THR A 240 13.97 -4.04 8.02
N ILE A 241 12.99 -3.52 8.76
CA ILE A 241 12.97 -2.12 9.23
C ILE A 241 14.21 -1.85 10.09
N SER A 242 14.51 -2.75 11.05
CA SER A 242 15.68 -2.61 11.91
C SER A 242 16.98 -2.64 11.11
N GLY A 243 17.08 -3.54 10.11
CA GLY A 243 18.24 -3.62 9.21
C GLY A 243 18.43 -2.33 8.42
N PHE A 244 17.36 -1.78 7.84
CA PHE A 244 17.41 -0.49 7.13
C PHE A 244 17.84 0.67 8.03
N GLN A 245 17.28 0.76 9.24
CA GLN A 245 17.66 1.80 10.20
C GLN A 245 19.13 1.70 10.59
N HIS A 246 19.61 0.48 10.86
CA HIS A 246 21.00 0.24 11.20
C HIS A 246 21.95 0.59 10.04
N ALA A 247 21.66 0.08 8.84
CA ALA A 247 22.47 0.33 7.64
C ALA A 247 22.52 1.82 7.29
N ALA A 248 21.40 2.53 7.37
CA ALA A 248 21.33 3.96 7.12
C ALA A 248 22.12 4.78 8.16
N GLN A 249 22.01 4.41 9.45
CA GLN A 249 22.78 5.07 10.52
C GLN A 249 24.29 4.86 10.35
N GLU A 250 24.71 3.64 10.01
CA GLU A 250 26.11 3.30 9.78
C GLU A 250 26.68 4.05 8.57
N GLN A 251 25.94 4.10 7.47
CA GLN A 251 26.33 4.87 6.30
C GLN A 251 26.43 6.37 6.61
N ALA A 252 25.45 6.92 7.34
CA ALA A 252 25.47 8.33 7.74
C ALA A 252 26.69 8.69 8.60
N LYS A 253 27.15 7.77 9.47
CA LYS A 253 28.39 7.96 10.23
C LYS A 253 29.62 8.02 9.32
N ARG A 254 29.74 7.08 8.38
CA ARG A 254 30.87 7.00 7.45
C ARG A 254 30.94 8.20 6.50
N LEU A 255 29.80 8.79 6.14
CA LEU A 255 29.77 10.00 5.31
C LEU A 255 30.52 11.18 5.96
N TRP A 256 30.60 11.25 7.28
CA TRP A 256 31.36 12.29 7.99
C TRP A 256 32.89 12.12 7.86
N GLU A 257 33.35 10.96 7.40
CA GLU A 257 34.77 10.69 7.15
C GLU A 257 35.23 11.15 5.75
N LEU A 258 34.29 11.54 4.88
CA LEU A 258 34.62 12.04 3.55
C LEU A 258 35.22 13.44 3.64
N ASP A 259 36.48 13.55 3.23
CA ASP A 259 37.17 14.82 3.03
C ASP A 259 37.24 15.19 1.54
N LEU A 260 37.82 16.35 1.25
CA LEU A 260 37.96 16.83 -0.13
C LEU A 260 38.81 15.87 -0.99
N GLN A 261 39.82 15.22 -0.40
CA GLN A 261 40.66 14.27 -1.11
C GLN A 261 39.86 13.04 -1.54
N ALA A 262 39.02 12.49 -0.65
CA ALA A 262 38.12 11.40 -0.98
C ALA A 262 37.14 11.76 -2.11
N MET A 263 36.62 12.99 -2.10
CA MET A 263 35.73 13.48 -3.16
C MET A 263 36.45 13.66 -4.50
N ASP A 264 37.70 14.13 -4.48
CA ASP A 264 38.53 14.27 -5.69
C ASP A 264 38.85 12.91 -6.32
N ILE A 265 39.17 11.90 -5.49
CA ILE A 265 39.38 10.51 -5.95
C ILE A 265 38.11 9.95 -6.60
N LEU A 266 36.94 10.17 -6.00
CA LEU A 266 35.66 9.75 -6.60
C LEU A 266 35.40 10.46 -7.93
N HIS A 267 35.76 11.74 -8.05
CA HIS A 267 35.60 12.50 -9.28
C HIS A 267 36.55 12.02 -10.39
N GLU A 268 37.82 11.75 -10.05
CA GLU A 268 38.80 11.18 -10.98
C GLU A 268 38.38 9.78 -11.45
N ALA A 269 37.86 8.94 -10.53
CA ALA A 269 37.34 7.62 -10.87
C ALA A 269 36.13 7.71 -11.81
N ALA A 270 35.15 8.55 -11.49
CA ALA A 270 33.98 8.78 -12.35
C ALA A 270 34.39 9.28 -13.74
N THR A 271 35.33 10.23 -13.81
CA THR A 271 35.87 10.77 -15.07
C THR A 271 36.59 9.69 -15.88
N SER A 272 37.39 8.85 -15.24
CA SER A 272 38.11 7.75 -15.88
C SER A 272 37.15 6.71 -16.47
N ASP A 273 36.05 6.44 -15.78
CA ASP A 273 34.99 5.54 -16.21
C ASP A 273 34.00 6.18 -17.22
N ASN A 274 34.17 7.48 -17.52
CA ASN A 274 33.23 8.29 -18.30
C ASN A 274 31.79 8.24 -17.78
N ASP A 275 31.61 8.15 -16.46
CA ASP A 275 30.31 8.25 -15.81
C ASP A 275 30.11 9.65 -15.21
N ASP A 276 28.85 10.00 -14.99
CA ASP A 276 28.47 11.23 -14.31
C ASP A 276 28.86 11.16 -12.82
N PHE A 277 29.57 12.17 -12.33
CA PHE A 277 30.08 12.17 -10.95
C PHE A 277 28.96 11.98 -9.91
N CYS A 278 27.84 12.70 -10.04
CA CYS A 278 26.72 12.57 -9.10
C CYS A 278 26.17 11.15 -9.10
N ARG A 279 25.98 10.59 -10.30
CA ARG A 279 25.51 9.22 -10.50
C ARG A 279 26.46 8.17 -9.92
N TYR A 280 27.76 8.37 -10.08
CA TYR A 280 28.80 7.50 -9.55
C TYR A 280 28.75 7.48 -8.03
N VAL A 281 28.67 8.66 -7.40
CA VAL A 281 28.51 8.79 -5.95
C VAL A 281 27.22 8.12 -5.47
N GLU A 282 26.09 8.35 -6.12
CA GLU A 282 24.82 7.68 -5.79
C GLU A 282 24.92 6.15 -5.85
N GLU A 283 25.58 5.61 -6.88
CA GLU A 283 25.77 4.16 -7.03
C GLU A 283 26.66 3.61 -5.91
N CYS A 284 27.79 4.27 -5.60
CA CYS A 284 28.65 3.89 -4.48
C CYS A 284 27.87 3.87 -3.16
N LEU A 285 27.09 4.91 -2.89
CA LEU A 285 26.23 4.98 -1.69
C LEU A 285 25.19 3.86 -1.66
N SER A 286 24.53 3.58 -2.80
CA SER A 286 23.51 2.53 -2.87
C SER A 286 24.10 1.13 -2.63
N ARG A 287 25.28 0.85 -3.20
CA ARG A 287 25.99 -0.44 -3.03
C ARG A 287 26.48 -0.64 -1.60
N GLN A 288 26.97 0.43 -0.98
CA GLN A 288 27.36 0.38 0.42
C GLN A 288 26.17 0.10 1.34
N LEU A 289 25.03 0.76 1.10
CA LEU A 289 23.80 0.49 1.84
C LEU A 289 23.36 -0.97 1.66
N LEU A 290 23.40 -1.48 0.43
CA LEU A 290 23.07 -2.87 0.13
C LEU A 290 24.01 -3.84 0.86
N THR A 291 25.31 -3.58 0.85
CA THR A 291 26.30 -4.40 1.56
C THR A 291 26.00 -4.48 3.06
N ALA A 292 25.71 -3.33 3.69
CA ALA A 292 25.34 -3.28 5.11
C ALA A 292 24.03 -4.04 5.41
N LEU A 293 23.07 -4.02 4.48
CA LEU A 293 21.84 -4.81 4.59
C LEU A 293 22.09 -6.31 4.43
N GLU A 294 22.99 -6.73 3.54
CA GLU A 294 23.36 -8.13 3.35
C GLU A 294 24.06 -8.72 4.58
N GLU A 295 24.79 -7.90 5.33
CA GLU A 295 25.40 -8.25 6.62
C GLU A 295 24.35 -8.46 7.74
N CYS A 296 23.14 -7.91 7.60
CA CYS A 296 22.06 -8.05 8.58
C CYS A 296 21.46 -9.46 8.57
N SER A 297 22.00 -10.37 9.38
CA SER A 297 21.57 -11.78 9.45
C SER A 297 20.08 -11.99 9.82
N GLY A 298 19.45 -11.03 10.52
CA GLY A 298 18.04 -11.09 10.94
C GLY A 298 17.07 -11.19 9.77
N ILE A 299 17.30 -10.39 8.72
CA ILE A 299 16.51 -10.39 7.48
C ILE A 299 16.57 -11.78 6.83
N ARG A 300 17.77 -12.31 6.61
CA ARG A 300 17.95 -13.62 5.96
C ARG A 300 17.31 -14.76 6.76
N LYS A 301 17.45 -14.75 8.09
CA LYS A 301 16.84 -15.76 8.97
C LYS A 301 15.30 -15.72 8.89
N SER A 302 14.71 -14.53 8.98
CA SER A 302 13.25 -14.36 8.90
C SER A 302 12.69 -14.78 7.53
N LEU A 303 13.36 -14.42 6.43
CA LEU A 303 13.01 -14.87 5.08
C LEU A 303 13.12 -16.39 4.90
N GLY A 304 14.13 -17.02 5.48
CA GLY A 304 14.26 -18.49 5.47
C GLY A 304 13.05 -19.17 6.11
N VAL A 305 12.63 -18.71 7.29
CA VAL A 305 11.45 -19.22 8.00
C VAL A 305 10.17 -19.01 7.19
N LEU A 306 9.97 -17.81 6.64
CA LEU A 306 8.82 -17.51 5.78
C LEU A 306 8.82 -18.37 4.51
N GLY A 307 9.97 -18.54 3.86
CA GLY A 307 10.14 -19.35 2.65
C GLY A 307 9.77 -20.82 2.87
N GLU A 308 10.29 -21.44 3.94
CA GLU A 308 9.92 -22.81 4.31
C GLU A 308 8.42 -22.95 4.60
N SER A 309 7.84 -21.96 5.27
CA SER A 309 6.41 -21.95 5.61
C SER A 309 5.54 -21.88 4.35
N LEU A 310 5.94 -21.05 3.38
CA LEU A 310 5.26 -20.93 2.08
C LEU A 310 5.38 -22.21 1.24
N ILE A 311 6.55 -22.86 1.23
CA ILE A 311 6.75 -24.14 0.52
C ILE A 311 5.80 -25.21 1.08
N LYS A 312 5.75 -25.37 2.40
CA LYS A 312 4.85 -26.32 3.07
C LYS A 312 3.38 -26.02 2.79
N HIS A 313 3.00 -24.75 2.77
CA HIS A 313 1.62 -24.35 2.50
C HIS A 313 1.21 -24.60 1.04
N ARG A 314 2.06 -24.23 0.08
CA ARG A 314 1.78 -24.39 -1.36
C ARG A 314 1.71 -25.84 -1.81
N ALA A 315 2.22 -26.78 -1.02
CA ALA A 315 2.07 -28.20 -1.30
C ALA A 315 0.60 -28.65 -1.31
N ASN A 316 -0.24 -28.02 -0.49
CA ASN A 316 -1.64 -28.43 -0.30
C ASN A 316 -2.66 -27.31 -0.58
N ASN A 317 -2.23 -26.05 -0.69
CA ASN A 317 -3.12 -24.89 -0.75
C ASN A 317 -2.69 -23.86 -1.81
N VAL A 318 -3.65 -23.14 -2.37
CA VAL A 318 -3.42 -21.97 -3.22
C VAL A 318 -3.70 -20.70 -2.40
N ILE A 319 -2.75 -19.76 -2.40
CA ILE A 319 -2.94 -18.46 -1.74
C ILE A 319 -3.89 -17.62 -2.61
N ALA A 320 -5.06 -17.32 -2.06
CA ALA A 320 -6.06 -16.51 -2.74
C ALA A 320 -5.60 -15.04 -2.91
N PRO A 321 -6.02 -14.36 -3.99
CA PRO A 321 -5.73 -12.94 -4.16
C PRO A 321 -6.39 -12.11 -3.05
N VAL A 322 -5.64 -11.22 -2.40
CA VAL A 322 -6.14 -10.39 -1.29
C VAL A 322 -7.40 -9.61 -1.68
N THR A 323 -8.41 -9.69 -0.82
CA THR A 323 -9.67 -8.93 -0.96
C THR A 323 -9.69 -7.82 0.09
N GLU A 324 -9.49 -6.58 -0.33
CA GLU A 324 -9.54 -5.40 0.53
C GLU A 324 -9.74 -4.12 -0.28
N ILE A 325 -10.04 -3.02 0.40
CA ILE A 325 -10.01 -1.69 -0.17
C ILE A 325 -8.55 -1.30 -0.46
N GLY A 326 -8.22 -1.00 -1.72
CA GLY A 326 -6.86 -0.66 -2.14
C GLY A 326 -6.09 -1.85 -2.72
N ASP A 327 -4.91 -1.59 -3.29
CA ASP A 327 -4.08 -2.63 -3.90
C ASP A 327 -2.80 -2.86 -3.07
N SER A 328 -2.80 -3.84 -2.17
CA SER A 328 -1.59 -4.26 -1.45
C SER A 328 -0.49 -4.79 -2.38
N ARG A 329 -0.84 -5.18 -3.62
CA ARG A 329 0.17 -5.56 -4.65
C ARG A 329 0.89 -4.35 -5.21
N ALA A 330 0.37 -3.13 -5.04
CA ALA A 330 1.09 -1.92 -5.43
C ALA A 330 2.46 -1.88 -4.75
N ALA A 331 2.56 -2.27 -3.47
CA ALA A 331 3.83 -2.34 -2.76
C ALA A 331 4.82 -3.33 -3.40
N ILE A 332 4.35 -4.53 -3.77
CA ILE A 332 5.18 -5.52 -4.48
C ILE A 332 5.58 -4.99 -5.86
N ARG A 333 4.66 -4.38 -6.61
CA ARG A 333 4.93 -3.79 -7.91
C ARG A 333 5.98 -2.69 -7.81
N THR A 334 5.89 -1.81 -6.81
CA THR A 334 6.90 -0.78 -6.54
C THR A 334 8.26 -1.41 -6.18
N LEU A 335 8.28 -2.45 -5.35
CA LEU A 335 9.51 -3.15 -4.98
C LEU A 335 10.15 -3.89 -6.16
N MET A 336 9.36 -4.57 -6.98
CA MET A 336 9.86 -5.22 -8.21
C MET A 336 10.33 -4.17 -9.22
N ARG A 337 9.63 -3.02 -9.31
CA ARG A 337 10.00 -1.94 -10.23
C ARG A 337 11.37 -1.38 -9.87
N SER A 338 11.68 -1.24 -8.58
CA SER A 338 12.99 -0.76 -8.15
C SER A 338 14.12 -1.77 -8.39
N MET A 339 13.84 -3.04 -8.72
CA MET A 339 14.86 -3.99 -9.17
C MET A 339 15.24 -3.77 -10.63
N GLU A 340 14.29 -3.35 -11.47
CA GLU A 340 14.50 -3.24 -12.92
C GLU A 340 14.79 -1.81 -13.37
N TRP A 341 14.19 -0.83 -12.68
CA TRP A 341 14.21 0.58 -13.03
C TRP A 341 14.96 1.41 -12.00
N ARG A 342 15.73 2.39 -12.49
CA ARG A 342 16.34 3.42 -11.66
C ARG A 342 15.30 4.49 -11.34
N GLY A 343 15.34 5.03 -10.11
CA GLY A 343 14.62 6.25 -9.75
C GLY A 343 15.47 7.48 -10.07
N GLY A 344 14.83 8.62 -10.38
CA GLY A 344 15.54 9.88 -10.62
C GLY A 344 14.84 10.79 -11.61
N ASN A 345 15.28 12.05 -11.66
CA ASN A 345 14.81 13.00 -12.64
C ASN A 345 15.45 12.68 -14.00
N THR A 346 14.63 12.59 -15.04
CA THR A 346 15.14 12.55 -16.41
C THR A 346 15.76 13.90 -16.74
N PRO A 347 16.89 13.93 -17.47
CA PRO A 347 17.51 15.21 -17.83
C PRO A 347 16.52 16.03 -18.66
N SER A 348 16.24 17.25 -18.19
CA SER A 348 15.37 18.17 -18.91
C SER A 348 16.08 18.65 -20.17
N MET A 349 15.43 18.49 -21.31
CA MET A 349 15.92 19.11 -22.54
C MET A 349 15.70 20.62 -22.44
N THR A 350 16.76 21.41 -22.57
CA THR A 350 16.67 22.84 -22.84
C THR A 350 16.45 23.08 -24.33
N GLU A 351 15.76 24.16 -24.71
CA GLU A 351 15.57 24.51 -26.12
C GLU A 351 16.92 24.90 -26.77
N PHE A 352 17.49 24.01 -27.57
CA PHE A 352 18.71 24.28 -28.34
C PHE A 352 18.36 24.77 -29.75
N LYS A 353 18.92 25.91 -30.16
CA LYS A 353 18.73 26.47 -31.51
C LYS A 353 19.60 25.78 -32.58
N ASP A 354 20.82 25.34 -32.23
CA ASP A 354 21.76 24.68 -33.15
C ASP A 354 21.63 23.14 -33.08
N PRO A 355 21.49 22.42 -34.23
CA PRO A 355 21.59 20.96 -34.29
C PRO A 355 22.85 20.36 -33.67
N LYS A 356 24.00 21.05 -33.72
CA LYS A 356 25.24 20.58 -33.09
C LYS A 356 25.15 20.61 -31.57
N ASP A 357 24.54 21.65 -30.99
CA ASP A 357 24.33 21.73 -29.55
C ASP A 357 23.36 20.64 -29.07
N ARG A 358 22.35 20.30 -29.89
CA ARG A 358 21.47 19.15 -29.62
C ARG A 358 22.23 17.83 -29.63
N ALA A 359 23.09 17.62 -30.63
CA ALA A 359 23.91 16.42 -30.73
C ALA A 359 24.88 16.29 -29.54
N LYS A 360 25.51 17.40 -29.12
CA LYS A 360 26.32 17.47 -27.90
C LYS A 360 25.51 17.16 -26.65
N TRP A 361 24.29 17.67 -26.57
CA TRP A 361 23.40 17.36 -25.45
C TRP A 361 23.06 15.87 -25.43
N ILE A 362 22.68 15.26 -26.57
CA ILE A 362 22.42 13.82 -26.65
C ILE A 362 23.66 13.02 -26.26
N GLN A 363 24.84 13.36 -26.76
CA GLN A 363 26.09 12.69 -26.39
C GLN A 363 26.32 12.70 -24.86
N LYS A 364 26.03 13.82 -24.19
CA LYS A 364 26.24 13.98 -22.75
C LYS A 364 25.11 13.40 -21.88
N ASN A 365 23.88 13.35 -22.40
CA ASN A 365 22.69 13.06 -21.60
C ASN A 365 22.01 11.74 -21.95
N LEU A 366 22.20 11.20 -23.15
CA LEU A 366 21.63 9.92 -23.55
C LEU A 366 22.56 8.78 -23.12
N ARG A 367 22.28 8.20 -21.96
CA ARG A 367 23.14 7.23 -21.29
C ARG A 367 22.71 5.79 -21.56
N PHE A 368 23.64 4.86 -21.33
CA PHE A 368 23.36 3.42 -21.39
C PHE A 368 22.22 3.05 -20.43
N GLY A 369 21.26 2.27 -20.90
CA GLY A 369 20.08 1.85 -20.13
C GLY A 369 18.89 2.80 -20.18
N MET A 370 19.02 3.99 -20.80
CA MET A 370 17.91 4.94 -20.91
C MET A 370 16.80 4.44 -21.84
N VAL A 371 15.55 4.65 -21.42
CA VAL A 371 14.36 4.27 -22.17
C VAL A 371 13.67 5.52 -22.71
N LEU A 372 13.58 5.55 -24.04
CA LEU A 372 12.99 6.62 -24.81
C LEU A 372 11.59 6.24 -25.29
N LYS A 373 10.72 7.24 -25.38
CA LYS A 373 9.43 7.17 -26.06
C LYS A 373 9.53 7.98 -27.33
N SER A 374 9.22 7.35 -28.45
CA SER A 374 9.10 8.01 -29.75
C SER A 374 7.72 8.70 -29.92
N PRO A 375 7.55 9.57 -30.93
CA PRO A 375 6.30 10.29 -31.17
C PRO A 375 5.10 9.37 -31.46
N ASP A 376 5.35 8.17 -31.99
CA ASP A 376 4.36 7.12 -32.24
C ASP A 376 4.13 6.20 -31.02
N ASP A 377 4.54 6.65 -29.83
CA ASP A 377 4.41 5.95 -28.54
C ASP A 377 5.13 4.60 -28.44
N LYS A 378 6.08 4.30 -29.33
CA LYS A 378 6.96 3.14 -29.17
C LYS A 378 8.04 3.40 -28.12
N ARG A 379 8.54 2.33 -27.51
CA ARG A 379 9.64 2.39 -26.54
C ARG A 379 10.95 1.97 -27.18
N TRP A 380 12.03 2.61 -26.80
CA TRP A 380 13.37 2.34 -27.32
C TRP A 380 14.38 2.36 -26.19
N LEU A 381 15.19 1.31 -26.06
CA LEU A 381 16.24 1.20 -25.07
C LEU A 381 17.58 1.58 -25.69
N ASN A 382 18.27 2.56 -25.11
CA ASN A 382 19.64 2.89 -25.49
C ASN A 382 20.64 1.94 -24.83
N LEU A 383 21.41 1.20 -25.63
CA LEU A 383 22.49 0.32 -25.19
C LEU A 383 23.85 0.75 -25.73
N THR A 384 23.99 2.01 -26.16
CA THR A 384 25.28 2.58 -26.57
C THR A 384 26.21 2.65 -25.36
N GLN A 385 27.42 2.08 -25.45
CA GLN A 385 28.36 2.07 -24.32
C GLN A 385 28.94 3.48 -24.07
N ALA A 386 29.18 3.81 -22.80
CA ALA A 386 29.70 5.12 -22.41
C ALA A 386 31.10 5.39 -23.00
N CYS A 387 31.94 4.37 -23.15
CA CYS A 387 33.25 4.48 -23.79
C CYS A 387 33.14 4.90 -25.27
N ASP A 388 32.15 4.40 -26.00
CA ASP A 388 31.94 4.76 -27.41
C ASP A 388 31.50 6.22 -27.55
N LEU A 389 30.67 6.68 -26.62
CA LEU A 389 30.21 8.09 -26.56
C LEU A 389 31.34 9.04 -26.15
N ALA A 390 32.19 8.64 -25.21
CA ALA A 390 33.26 9.48 -24.65
C ALA A 390 34.49 9.62 -25.57
N GLN A 391 34.81 8.60 -26.36
CA GLN A 391 35.91 8.66 -27.34
C GLN A 391 35.60 9.55 -28.55
N THR A 392 34.35 10.00 -28.69
CA THR A 392 33.91 10.84 -29.80
C THR A 392 34.34 12.28 -29.59
N LYS A 393 35.36 12.73 -30.32
CA LYS A 393 35.71 14.16 -30.43
C LYS A 393 34.52 14.94 -31.01
N GLU A 394 34.33 16.19 -30.55
CA GLU A 394 33.18 17.02 -30.91
C GLU A 394 32.98 17.19 -32.44
N ASP A 395 34.06 17.09 -33.22
CA ASP A 395 34.02 17.21 -34.69
C ASP A 395 33.50 15.95 -35.41
N ASN A 396 33.33 14.84 -34.69
CA ASN A 396 33.08 13.50 -35.25
C ASN A 396 31.73 12.89 -34.84
N LEU A 397 30.76 13.71 -34.42
CA LEU A 397 29.42 13.25 -33.98
C LEU A 397 28.61 12.50 -35.05
N ASN A 398 28.96 12.65 -36.33
CA ASN A 398 28.36 11.89 -37.44
C ASN A 398 28.92 10.46 -37.56
N SER A 399 30.06 10.17 -36.93
CA SER A 399 30.78 8.89 -37.07
C SER A 399 30.44 7.87 -35.98
N VAL A 400 29.71 8.29 -34.94
CA VAL A 400 29.31 7.41 -33.84
C VAL A 400 27.82 7.17 -33.89
N SER A 401 27.47 5.89 -33.93
CA SER A 401 26.09 5.41 -33.97
C SER A 401 25.62 5.04 -32.57
N LEU A 402 24.37 5.39 -32.29
CA LEU A 402 23.66 4.86 -31.14
C LEU A 402 23.30 3.39 -31.39
N LEU A 403 23.00 2.66 -30.32
CA LEU A 403 22.39 1.33 -30.37
C LEU A 403 21.05 1.39 -29.65
N LEU A 404 19.96 1.42 -30.42
CA LEU A 404 18.59 1.49 -29.88
C LEU A 404 17.85 0.17 -30.13
N ILE A 405 17.30 -0.43 -29.08
CA ILE A 405 16.50 -1.66 -29.16
C ILE A 405 15.02 -1.32 -28.98
N SER A 406 14.16 -1.81 -29.86
CA SER A 406 12.72 -1.55 -29.76
C SER A 406 12.08 -2.33 -28.61
N GLY A 407 11.13 -1.68 -27.94
CA GLY A 407 10.31 -2.25 -26.89
C GLY A 407 8.83 -2.27 -27.25
N SER A 408 8.11 -3.29 -26.79
CA SER A 408 6.67 -3.45 -26.93
C SER A 408 6.05 -3.89 -25.60
N TYR A 409 4.76 -3.57 -25.39
CA TYR A 409 4.03 -4.05 -24.23
C TYR A 409 3.44 -5.43 -24.51
N ALA A 410 3.56 -6.32 -23.53
CA ALA A 410 3.02 -7.67 -23.60
C ALA A 410 2.27 -8.00 -22.31
N ARG A 411 1.22 -8.82 -22.42
CA ARG A 411 0.55 -9.35 -21.23
C ARG A 411 1.41 -10.45 -20.59
N PRO A 412 1.44 -10.55 -19.25
CA PRO A 412 2.23 -11.58 -18.57
C PRO A 412 1.77 -13.02 -18.88
N VAL A 413 0.50 -13.19 -19.26
CA VAL A 413 -0.12 -14.48 -19.60
C VAL A 413 0.01 -14.73 -21.11
N GLY A 414 0.49 -15.92 -21.49
CA GLY A 414 0.64 -16.31 -22.89
C GLY A 414 1.92 -15.80 -23.57
N ARG A 415 3.01 -15.61 -22.80
CA ARG A 415 4.32 -15.17 -23.33
C ARG A 415 4.75 -16.10 -24.47
N GLU A 416 5.01 -15.52 -25.64
CA GLU A 416 5.71 -16.22 -26.71
C GLU A 416 7.17 -16.42 -26.28
N ASN A 417 7.59 -17.67 -26.09
CA ASN A 417 8.97 -17.99 -25.74
C ASN A 417 9.89 -17.89 -26.97
N GLY A 418 10.02 -16.69 -27.52
CA GLY A 418 11.00 -16.37 -28.55
C GLY A 418 12.36 -16.06 -27.94
N GLN A 419 13.43 -16.71 -28.41
CA GLN A 419 14.82 -16.43 -27.98
C GLN A 419 15.31 -14.99 -28.29
N SER A 420 14.48 -14.16 -28.94
CA SER A 420 14.73 -12.74 -29.23
C SER A 420 14.07 -11.77 -28.28
N LEU A 421 13.15 -12.22 -27.43
CA LEU A 421 12.33 -11.36 -26.62
C LEU A 421 12.82 -11.41 -25.18
N VAL A 422 13.13 -10.25 -24.61
CA VAL A 422 13.48 -10.10 -23.19
C VAL A 422 12.34 -9.41 -22.47
N TYR A 423 11.64 -10.18 -21.65
CA TYR A 423 10.52 -9.69 -20.86
C TYR A 423 11.00 -9.15 -19.52
N LEU A 424 10.64 -7.91 -19.21
CA LEU A 424 10.70 -7.40 -17.85
C LEU A 424 9.55 -8.00 -17.02
N ASN A 425 9.70 -8.00 -15.70
CA ASN A 425 8.65 -8.42 -14.78
C ASN A 425 7.75 -7.25 -14.37
N THR A 426 8.12 -6.01 -14.73
CA THR A 426 7.40 -4.81 -14.35
C THR A 426 7.05 -3.90 -15.53
N SER A 427 6.01 -3.09 -15.32
CA SER A 427 5.58 -2.01 -16.20
C SER A 427 6.33 -0.71 -15.89
N LEU A 428 6.36 0.21 -16.85
CA LEU A 428 6.80 1.60 -16.64
C LEU A 428 5.83 2.41 -15.74
N SER A 429 4.56 1.99 -15.66
CA SER A 429 3.51 2.70 -14.90
C SER A 429 2.84 1.81 -13.84
N ASP A 430 2.38 2.42 -12.75
CA ASP A 430 1.73 1.71 -11.64
C ASP A 430 0.26 1.32 -11.93
N ALA A 431 -0.24 1.56 -13.15
CA ALA A 431 -1.65 1.41 -13.51
C ALA A 431 -1.96 0.26 -14.50
N GLY A 432 -0.94 -0.47 -14.97
CA GLY A 432 -1.11 -1.54 -15.97
C GLY A 432 -0.69 -2.92 -15.48
N SER A 433 -1.24 -3.97 -16.08
CA SER A 433 -0.78 -5.36 -15.95
C SER A 433 0.20 -5.77 -17.05
N GLU A 434 0.44 -4.89 -18.03
CA GLU A 434 1.32 -5.15 -19.18
C GLU A 434 2.79 -4.94 -18.81
N VAL A 435 3.65 -5.87 -19.22
CA VAL A 435 5.10 -5.79 -19.01
C VAL A 435 5.79 -5.33 -20.27
N LEU A 436 6.91 -4.62 -20.12
CA LEU A 436 7.71 -4.21 -21.26
C LEU A 436 8.58 -5.39 -21.74
N CYS A 437 8.61 -5.58 -23.05
CA CYS A 437 9.39 -6.60 -23.73
C CYS A 437 10.34 -5.92 -24.71
N TRP A 438 11.62 -6.29 -24.68
CA TRP A 438 12.63 -5.82 -25.62
C TRP A 438 12.88 -6.84 -26.71
N ASP A 439 12.72 -6.43 -27.97
CA ASP A 439 13.04 -7.28 -29.12
C ASP A 439 14.46 -7.00 -29.60
N VAL A 440 15.42 -7.85 -29.22
CA VAL A 440 16.83 -7.68 -29.59
C VAL A 440 17.11 -7.94 -31.08
N ARG A 441 16.10 -8.27 -31.90
CA ARG A 441 16.21 -8.30 -33.37
C ARG A 441 15.88 -6.95 -34.02
N ASN A 442 15.03 -6.17 -33.38
CA ASN A 442 14.57 -4.91 -33.94
C ASN A 442 15.41 -3.77 -33.34
N VAL A 443 16.47 -3.44 -34.08
CA VAL A 443 17.52 -2.52 -33.67
C VAL A 443 17.62 -1.35 -34.64
N GLN A 444 17.83 -0.15 -34.11
CA GLN A 444 18.18 1.04 -34.87
C GLN A 444 19.55 1.53 -34.45
N THR A 445 20.37 1.92 -35.43
CA THR A 445 21.72 2.46 -35.19
C THR A 445 21.95 3.83 -35.85
N PRO A 446 21.13 4.86 -35.54
CA PRO A 446 21.32 6.18 -36.13
C PRO A 446 22.62 6.82 -35.64
N SER A 447 23.22 7.71 -36.43
CA SER A 447 24.29 8.57 -35.92
C SER A 447 23.75 9.49 -34.81
N ILE A 448 24.59 9.91 -33.87
CA ILE A 448 24.19 10.84 -32.81
C ILE A 448 23.59 12.12 -33.40
N PHE A 449 24.18 12.64 -34.48
CA PHE A 449 23.73 13.87 -35.14
C PHE A 449 22.37 13.71 -35.83
N ASP A 450 22.14 12.61 -36.52
CA ASP A 450 20.84 12.34 -37.16
C ASP A 450 19.75 12.13 -36.10
N PHE A 451 20.08 11.37 -35.06
CA PHE A 451 19.15 11.13 -33.97
C PHE A 451 18.79 12.43 -33.23
N ALA A 452 19.74 13.34 -33.04
CA ALA A 452 19.51 14.64 -32.39
C ALA A 452 18.47 15.51 -33.11
N GLN A 453 18.40 15.42 -34.43
CA GLN A 453 17.38 16.11 -35.21
C GLN A 453 16.01 15.47 -35.01
N THR A 454 15.93 14.13 -35.01
CA THR A 454 14.67 13.42 -34.80
C THR A 454 14.16 13.50 -33.36
N PHE A 455 15.07 13.54 -32.38
CA PHE A 455 14.74 13.55 -30.96
C PHE A 455 13.93 14.80 -30.58
N TYR A 456 14.28 15.95 -31.16
CA TYR A 456 13.54 17.20 -30.99
C TYR A 456 12.08 17.13 -31.49
N ASN A 457 11.78 16.21 -32.41
CA ASN A 457 10.44 16.06 -33.00
C ASN A 457 9.53 15.14 -32.18
N GLY A 458 9.51 15.31 -30.85
CA GLY A 458 8.55 14.63 -29.96
C GLY A 458 9.04 13.36 -29.29
N TRP A 459 10.35 13.08 -29.29
CA TRP A 459 10.90 12.03 -28.42
C TRP A 459 10.99 12.53 -26.98
N SER A 460 10.89 11.60 -26.04
CA SER A 460 11.04 11.89 -24.60
C SER A 460 11.75 10.77 -23.87
N ILE A 461 12.44 11.08 -22.78
CA ILE A 461 13.02 10.08 -21.88
C ILE A 461 11.93 9.70 -20.87
N THR A 462 11.62 8.42 -20.78
CA THR A 462 10.53 7.90 -19.93
C THR A 462 11.00 7.10 -18.73
N GLY A 463 12.29 6.72 -18.71
CA GLY A 463 12.89 6.02 -17.59
C GLY A 463 14.31 5.57 -17.90
N GLU A 464 14.91 4.88 -16.95
CA GLU A 464 16.23 4.28 -17.09
C GLU A 464 16.21 2.90 -16.42
N LEU A 465 16.70 1.88 -17.13
CA LEU A 465 16.93 0.57 -16.55
C LEU A 465 18.15 0.59 -15.64
N ARG A 466 18.15 -0.24 -14.60
CA ARG A 466 19.39 -0.48 -13.85
C ARG A 466 20.47 -1.09 -14.74
N LEU A 467 21.73 -0.81 -14.37
CA LEU A 467 22.90 -1.16 -15.18
C LEU A 467 22.98 -2.66 -15.47
N ASP A 468 22.73 -3.50 -14.48
CA ASP A 468 22.73 -4.96 -14.58
C ASP A 468 21.69 -5.48 -15.57
N GLN A 469 20.48 -4.90 -15.56
CA GLN A 469 19.41 -5.27 -16.50
C GLN A 469 19.76 -4.86 -17.93
N ALA A 470 20.23 -3.62 -18.12
CA ALA A 470 20.65 -3.13 -19.43
C ALA A 470 21.85 -3.93 -19.98
N GLN A 471 22.82 -4.30 -19.13
CA GLN A 471 23.94 -5.17 -19.48
C GLN A 471 23.50 -6.57 -19.88
N SER A 472 22.54 -7.17 -19.17
CA SER A 472 21.98 -8.48 -19.53
C SER A 472 21.36 -8.48 -20.93
N ILE A 473 20.60 -7.44 -21.28
CA ILE A 473 20.02 -7.27 -22.61
C ILE A 473 21.11 -7.06 -23.66
N ALA A 474 22.12 -6.23 -23.37
CA ALA A 474 23.25 -5.99 -24.26
C ALA A 474 24.06 -7.27 -24.52
N ALA A 475 24.34 -8.06 -23.49
CA ALA A 475 25.03 -9.34 -23.61
C ALA A 475 24.24 -10.34 -24.45
N LEU A 476 22.91 -10.38 -24.29
CA LEU A 476 22.06 -11.21 -25.14
C LEU A 476 22.14 -10.75 -26.60
N TYR A 477 22.04 -9.45 -26.88
CA TYR A 477 22.20 -8.90 -28.21
C TYR A 477 23.57 -9.28 -28.82
N SER A 478 24.67 -9.04 -28.11
CA SER A 478 26.03 -9.38 -28.54
C SER A 478 26.21 -10.88 -28.79
N SER A 479 25.69 -11.74 -27.91
CA SER A 479 25.76 -13.19 -28.10
C SER A 479 25.09 -13.65 -29.39
N ARG A 480 24.02 -12.96 -29.81
CA ARG A 480 23.27 -13.28 -31.02
C ARG A 480 23.93 -12.72 -32.27
N THR A 481 24.40 -11.48 -32.25
CA THR A 481 25.18 -10.93 -33.39
C THR A 481 26.45 -11.73 -33.64
N LEU A 482 27.11 -12.22 -32.58
CA LEU A 482 28.25 -13.14 -32.69
C LEU A 482 27.86 -14.50 -33.30
N ARG A 483 26.69 -15.07 -32.92
CA ARG A 483 26.19 -16.32 -33.51
C ARG A 483 25.78 -16.20 -34.97
N VAL A 484 25.31 -15.03 -35.40
CA VAL A 484 24.88 -14.79 -36.78
C VAL A 484 26.07 -14.49 -37.71
N GLY A 485 27.26 -14.17 -37.17
CA GLY A 485 28.49 -14.01 -37.94
C GLY A 485 28.40 -12.91 -39.00
N LEU A 486 28.86 -11.70 -38.69
CA LEU A 486 29.33 -10.68 -39.65
C LEU A 486 28.77 -10.80 -41.09
N GLN A 487 27.51 -10.42 -41.29
CA GLN A 487 27.12 -9.83 -42.57
C GLN A 487 27.12 -8.31 -42.41
N LYS A 488 28.31 -7.71 -42.51
CA LYS A 488 28.42 -6.33 -43.00
C LYS A 488 27.75 -6.31 -44.38
N ARG A 489 26.56 -5.72 -44.49
CA ARG A 489 26.19 -5.07 -45.74
C ARG A 489 26.69 -3.63 -45.64
N LEU A 490 27.68 -3.36 -46.50
CA LEU A 490 28.13 -2.02 -46.87
C LEU A 490 26.95 -1.14 -47.28
#